data_AF-A0A947CIS1-F1
#
_entry.id   AF-A0A947CIS1-F1
#
_cell.length_a   1.000
_cell.length_b   1.000
_cell.length_c   1.000
_cell.angle_alpha   90.00
_cell.angle_beta   90.00
_cell.angle_gamma   90.00
#
_symmetry.space_group_name_H-M   'P 1'
#
loop_
_entity.id
_entity.type
_entity.pdbx_description
1 polymer ?
#
loop_
_entity_poly.entity_id
_entity_poly.type
_entity_poly.pdbx_seq_one_letter_code
_entity_poly.pdbx_strand_id
1 'polypeptide(L)'
;MKPLVIGIIVTVLFAGGIAGGYWFLTQPGTDEATATDEHGHDHDDPDAHAAVEGGEGVSLHGIRVEIPENATLCAEHRIPDVICPFCTPALIEDLGFCGGHGVAEALCTRCQPALIAAFKVENDWCAEHGLPESQCAACGSG
;
A
#
# COMPACT_ATOMS: atom_id res chain seq x y z
N MET A 1 2.13 29.23 46.48
CA MET A 1 1.66 28.15 47.36
C MET A 1 0.23 27.82 46.92
N LYS A 2 0.02 26.72 46.21
CA LYS A 2 -1.26 26.36 45.58
C LYS A 2 -1.94 25.29 46.44
N PRO A 3 -3.21 25.45 46.87
CA PRO A 3 -3.88 24.47 47.71
C PRO A 3 -4.21 23.20 46.95
N LEU A 4 -3.93 22.11 47.63
CA LEU A 4 -4.05 20.71 47.26
C LEU A 4 -5.54 20.34 47.16
N VAL A 5 -6.01 19.96 45.97
CA VAL A 5 -7.36 19.39 45.77
C VAL A 5 -7.23 17.87 45.78
N ILE A 6 -7.78 17.26 46.82
CA ILE A 6 -7.87 15.81 47.05
C ILE A 6 -9.27 15.35 46.64
N GLY A 7 -9.35 14.25 45.88
CA GLY A 7 -10.60 13.48 45.65
C GLY A 7 -10.86 13.24 44.16
N ILE A 8 -11.29 12.08 43.67
CA ILE A 8 -11.75 10.81 44.25
C ILE A 8 -11.38 9.73 43.22
N ILE A 9 -10.70 8.66 43.65
CA ILE A 9 -10.42 7.48 42.82
C ILE A 9 -11.71 6.67 42.74
N VAL A 10 -12.40 6.70 41.59
CA VAL A 10 -13.52 5.80 41.31
C VAL A 10 -12.93 4.50 40.75
N THR A 11 -12.66 3.54 41.63
CA THR A 11 -12.28 2.18 41.22
C THR A 11 -13.57 1.43 40.80
N VAL A 12 -13.86 1.41 39.50
CA VAL A 12 -14.97 0.59 38.97
C VAL A 12 -14.49 -0.87 38.92
N LEU A 13 -14.88 -1.63 39.93
CA LEU A 13 -14.77 -3.09 39.97
C LEU A 13 -15.74 -3.69 38.95
N PHE A 14 -15.23 -4.02 37.74
CA PHE A 14 -15.93 -4.89 36.80
C PHE A 14 -15.80 -6.34 37.26
N ALA A 15 -16.73 -6.78 38.10
CA ALA A 15 -17.03 -8.19 38.34
C ALA A 15 -18.22 -8.58 37.45
N GLY A 16 -18.00 -9.47 36.49
CA GLY A 16 -19.08 -9.97 35.64
C GLY A 16 -18.59 -10.84 34.49
N GLY A 17 -18.08 -12.03 34.82
CA GLY A 17 -17.91 -13.10 33.83
C GLY A 17 -19.25 -13.74 33.49
N ILE A 18 -19.42 -14.13 32.23
CA ILE A 18 -20.30 -15.23 31.83
C ILE A 18 -19.60 -16.05 30.76
N ALA A 19 -19.43 -17.32 31.10
CA ALA A 19 -18.85 -18.36 30.31
C ALA A 19 -19.81 -18.81 29.19
N GLY A 20 -19.22 -19.14 28.03
CA GLY A 20 -19.54 -20.35 27.28
C GLY A 20 -20.83 -20.39 26.45
N GLY A 21 -20.65 -20.71 25.17
CA GLY A 21 -21.45 -21.77 24.53
C GLY A 21 -22.45 -21.35 23.45
N TYR A 22 -22.04 -21.60 22.19
CA TYR A 22 -22.85 -22.10 21.06
C TYR A 22 -24.23 -21.51 20.78
N TRP A 23 -24.29 -20.66 19.74
CA TRP A 23 -25.40 -20.53 18.79
C TRP A 23 -24.81 -20.06 17.45
N PHE A 24 -24.16 -20.92 16.66
CA PHE A 24 -24.77 -21.61 15.52
C PHE A 24 -26.14 -21.05 15.10
N LEU A 25 -26.13 -19.91 14.42
CA LEU A 25 -27.19 -19.50 13.51
C LEU A 25 -26.61 -19.50 12.09
N THR A 26 -26.89 -20.60 11.39
CA THR A 26 -26.79 -20.75 9.94
C THR A 26 -27.58 -19.63 9.27
N GLN A 27 -26.89 -18.71 8.61
CA GLN A 27 -27.55 -17.78 7.70
C GLN A 27 -27.90 -18.57 6.42
N PRO A 28 -29.16 -18.63 5.98
CA PRO A 28 -29.51 -19.11 4.65
C PRO A 28 -28.98 -18.10 3.62
N GLY A 29 -28.23 -18.62 2.64
CA GLY A 29 -27.70 -17.85 1.53
C GLY A 29 -28.83 -17.21 0.72
N THR A 30 -28.65 -15.94 0.39
CA THR A 30 -29.35 -15.29 -0.71
C THR A 30 -28.56 -15.58 -1.98
N ASP A 31 -28.90 -16.69 -2.63
CA ASP A 31 -28.61 -16.91 -4.03
C ASP A 31 -29.55 -16.05 -4.89
N GLU A 32 -29.11 -14.85 -5.25
CA GLU A 32 -29.73 -14.12 -6.36
C GLU A 32 -28.67 -13.50 -7.28
N ALA A 33 -28.47 -14.24 -8.39
CA ALA A 33 -28.29 -13.76 -9.75
C ALA A 33 -27.20 -12.70 -10.00
N THR A 34 -25.99 -13.20 -10.19
CA THR A 34 -25.12 -12.90 -11.34
C THR A 34 -25.89 -12.29 -12.53
N ALA A 35 -25.62 -11.02 -12.81
CA ALA A 35 -25.58 -10.49 -14.17
C ALA A 35 -24.09 -10.31 -14.49
N THR A 36 -23.49 -11.35 -15.07
CA THR A 36 -22.14 -11.29 -15.61
C THR A 36 -22.15 -10.38 -16.82
N ASP A 37 -21.22 -9.43 -16.78
CA ASP A 37 -20.70 -8.74 -17.94
C ASP A 37 -20.34 -9.72 -19.06
N GLU A 38 -20.54 -9.26 -20.28
CA GLU A 38 -20.06 -9.91 -21.49
C GLU A 38 -18.95 -9.03 -22.09
N HIS A 39 -17.79 -9.03 -21.44
CA HIS A 39 -16.56 -8.67 -22.11
C HIS A 39 -15.63 -9.88 -22.17
N GLY A 40 -15.86 -10.71 -23.18
CA GLY A 40 -14.96 -11.79 -23.56
C GLY A 40 -13.58 -11.24 -23.84
N HIS A 41 -12.64 -11.57 -22.98
CA HIS A 41 -11.23 -11.49 -23.28
C HIS A 41 -10.66 -12.90 -23.18
N ASP A 42 -10.52 -13.52 -24.34
CA ASP A 42 -9.88 -14.82 -24.51
C ASP A 42 -8.39 -14.68 -24.18
N HIS A 43 -7.99 -15.17 -23.00
CA HIS A 43 -6.61 -15.50 -22.70
C HIS A 43 -6.45 -17.02 -22.70
N ASP A 44 -6.07 -17.56 -23.86
CA ASP A 44 -5.42 -18.87 -23.97
C ASP A 44 -4.00 -18.75 -23.41
N ASP A 45 -3.80 -19.10 -22.15
CA ASP A 45 -2.47 -19.43 -21.62
C ASP A 45 -2.54 -20.77 -20.85
N PRO A 46 -2.08 -21.89 -21.46
CA PRO A 46 -2.18 -23.22 -20.87
C PRO A 46 -1.11 -23.54 -19.80
N ASP A 47 -0.29 -22.58 -19.39
CA ASP A 47 0.79 -22.80 -18.42
C ASP A 47 0.46 -22.21 -17.03
N ALA A 48 -0.40 -22.92 -16.31
CA ALA A 48 -0.43 -23.06 -14.84
C ALA A 48 0.27 -21.98 -13.98
N HIS A 49 -0.45 -20.91 -13.64
CA HIS A 49 -0.11 -20.14 -12.44
C HIS A 49 -0.60 -20.90 -11.21
N ALA A 50 0.33 -21.55 -10.51
CA ALA A 50 0.11 -22.06 -9.16
C ALA A 50 -0.40 -20.92 -8.27
N ALA A 51 -1.51 -21.18 -7.56
CA ALA A 51 -2.02 -20.30 -6.54
C ALA A 51 -0.97 -20.13 -5.43
N VAL A 52 -0.30 -18.98 -5.43
CA VAL A 52 0.49 -18.51 -4.29
C VAL A 52 -0.42 -17.66 -3.42
N GLU A 53 -0.62 -18.18 -2.21
CA GLU A 53 -1.46 -17.60 -1.17
C GLU A 53 -0.81 -16.29 -0.67
N GLY A 54 -1.54 -15.18 -0.79
CA GLY A 54 -1.46 -13.99 0.07
C GLY A 54 -0.09 -13.39 0.38
N GLY A 55 0.46 -12.59 -0.55
CA GLY A 55 1.46 -11.58 -0.24
C GLY A 55 0.95 -10.20 -0.66
N GLU A 56 1.02 -9.21 0.24
CA GLU A 56 0.66 -7.80 0.00
C GLU A 56 1.65 -7.17 -1.00
N GLY A 57 1.53 -7.53 -2.28
CA GLY A 57 2.35 -6.97 -3.36
C GLY A 57 1.93 -5.54 -3.68
N VAL A 58 2.89 -4.69 -4.04
CA VAL A 58 2.53 -3.40 -4.64
C VAL A 58 2.21 -3.66 -6.12
N SER A 59 0.98 -3.33 -6.52
CA SER A 59 0.57 -3.38 -7.91
C SER A 59 1.06 -2.12 -8.65
N LEU A 60 2.13 -2.27 -9.43
CA LEU A 60 2.63 -1.25 -10.34
C LEU A 60 2.06 -1.54 -11.74
N HIS A 61 0.85 -1.05 -12.01
CA HIS A 61 0.21 -1.09 -13.32
C HIS A 61 0.23 -2.46 -14.04
N GLY A 62 -0.09 -3.54 -13.32
CA GLY A 62 -0.15 -4.91 -13.87
C GLY A 62 1.14 -5.72 -13.70
N ILE A 63 2.23 -5.08 -13.27
CA ILE A 63 3.41 -5.76 -12.73
C ILE A 63 3.17 -5.93 -11.23
N ARG A 64 2.86 -7.17 -10.82
CA ARG A 64 2.86 -7.54 -9.40
C ARG A 64 4.33 -7.66 -8.98
N VAL A 65 4.88 -6.58 -8.44
CA VAL A 65 6.16 -6.70 -7.73
C VAL A 65 5.87 -7.29 -6.37
N GLU A 66 6.19 -8.58 -6.24
CA GLU A 66 6.11 -9.29 -4.97
C GLU A 66 7.22 -8.76 -4.06
N ILE A 67 6.86 -7.89 -3.11
CA ILE A 67 7.79 -7.47 -2.06
C ILE A 67 7.84 -8.61 -1.05
N PRO A 68 9.00 -9.26 -0.85
CA PRO A 68 9.08 -10.31 0.14
C PRO A 68 8.79 -9.73 1.52
N GLU A 69 8.08 -10.47 2.35
CA GLU A 69 7.73 -10.05 3.72
C GLU A 69 8.96 -9.72 4.59
N ASN A 70 10.15 -10.20 4.19
CA ASN A 70 11.44 -9.92 4.82
C ASN A 70 12.29 -8.88 4.08
N ALA A 71 11.71 -8.12 3.13
CA ALA A 71 12.45 -7.14 2.35
C ALA A 71 13.18 -6.16 3.27
N THR A 72 14.49 -6.10 3.13
CA THR A 72 15.31 -5.13 3.83
C THR A 72 15.02 -3.73 3.29
N LEU A 73 14.86 -2.76 4.18
CA LEU A 73 14.77 -1.36 3.77
C LEU A 73 16.16 -0.87 3.34
N CYS A 74 16.21 -0.14 2.23
CA CYS A 74 17.37 0.65 1.84
C CYS A 74 17.73 1.62 2.98
N ALA A 75 19.00 1.62 3.39
CA ALA A 75 19.46 2.40 4.54
C ALA A 75 19.31 3.92 4.34
N GLU A 76 19.47 4.40 3.10
CA GLU A 76 19.40 5.82 2.77
C GLU A 76 17.95 6.25 2.53
N HIS A 77 17.28 5.60 1.58
CA HIS A 77 15.96 6.02 1.08
C HIS A 77 14.78 5.48 1.88
N ARG A 78 15.01 4.51 2.78
CA ARG A 78 14.01 3.92 3.67
C ARG A 78 12.76 3.36 2.96
N ILE A 79 12.99 2.83 1.76
CA ILE A 79 12.04 2.03 0.98
C ILE A 79 12.61 0.62 0.82
N PRO A 80 11.81 -0.42 0.50
CA PRO A 80 12.35 -1.76 0.31
C PRO A 80 13.43 -1.75 -0.78
N ASP A 81 14.60 -2.32 -0.45
CA ASP A 81 15.83 -2.18 -1.25
C ASP A 81 15.64 -2.72 -2.68
N VAL A 82 14.88 -3.80 -2.81
CA VAL A 82 14.52 -4.46 -4.07
C VAL A 82 13.72 -3.56 -5.03
N ILE A 83 13.08 -2.50 -4.53
CA ILE A 83 12.32 -1.54 -5.35
C ILE A 83 12.88 -0.12 -5.24
N CYS A 84 14.14 0.05 -4.83
CA CYS A 84 14.73 1.39 -4.73
C CYS A 84 15.26 1.87 -6.09
N PRO A 85 14.57 2.78 -6.81
CA PRO A 85 15.03 3.27 -8.11
C PRO A 85 16.28 4.15 -7.98
N PHE A 86 16.55 4.70 -6.79
CA PHE A 86 17.71 5.55 -6.52
C PHE A 86 19.01 4.73 -6.36
N CYS A 87 18.92 3.51 -5.81
CA CYS A 87 20.05 2.60 -5.70
C CYS A 87 20.20 1.69 -6.93
N THR A 88 19.09 1.38 -7.61
CA THR A 88 19.05 0.53 -8.80
C THR A 88 18.36 1.27 -9.96
N PRO A 89 19.06 2.16 -10.67
CA PRO A 89 18.47 2.97 -11.75
C PRO A 89 17.94 2.14 -12.92
N ALA A 90 18.41 0.90 -13.10
CA ALA A 90 17.91 -0.02 -14.12
C ALA A 90 16.39 -0.24 -14.02
N LEU A 91 15.81 -0.18 -12.81
CA LEU A 91 14.37 -0.27 -12.59
C LEU A 91 13.57 0.81 -13.34
N ILE A 92 14.16 1.99 -13.54
CA ILE A 92 13.51 3.11 -14.26
C ILE A 92 13.29 2.73 -15.73
N GLU A 93 14.26 2.07 -16.34
CA GLU A 93 14.18 1.63 -17.73
C GLU A 93 13.35 0.33 -17.85
N ASP A 94 13.54 -0.61 -16.93
CA ASP A 94 12.90 -1.93 -16.97
C ASP A 94 11.37 -1.84 -16.79
N LEU A 95 10.90 -0.93 -15.93
CA LEU A 95 9.47 -0.71 -15.67
C LEU A 95 8.82 0.27 -16.64
N GLY A 96 9.62 1.02 -17.42
CA GLY A 96 9.13 1.95 -18.42
C GLY A 96 8.35 3.14 -17.84
N PHE A 97 7.44 3.70 -18.65
CA PHE A 97 6.62 4.87 -18.29
C PHE A 97 5.25 4.49 -17.74
N CYS A 98 4.82 5.21 -16.73
CA CYS A 98 3.48 5.13 -16.18
C CYS A 98 2.43 5.62 -17.18
N GLY A 99 1.51 4.73 -17.55
CA GLY A 99 0.48 5.00 -18.56
C GLY A 99 -0.50 6.12 -18.20
N GLY A 100 -0.65 6.45 -16.91
CA GLY A 100 -1.59 7.47 -16.44
C GLY A 100 -0.96 8.82 -16.06
N HIS A 101 0.35 8.85 -15.81
CA HIS A 101 0.99 9.98 -15.13
C HIS A 101 2.23 10.53 -15.86
N GLY A 102 2.68 9.89 -16.94
CA GLY A 102 3.74 10.44 -17.80
C GLY A 102 5.11 10.56 -17.13
N VAL A 103 5.32 9.82 -16.05
CA VAL A 103 6.60 9.70 -15.32
C VAL A 103 7.04 8.24 -15.39
N ALA A 104 8.33 7.93 -15.17
CA ALA A 104 8.77 6.54 -15.09
C ALA A 104 7.98 5.79 -14.01
N GLU A 105 7.57 4.56 -14.28
CA GLU A 105 6.74 3.76 -13.36
C GLU A 105 7.48 3.56 -12.03
N ALA A 106 8.79 3.32 -12.09
CA ALA A 106 9.66 3.20 -10.92
C ALA A 106 9.75 4.48 -10.06
N LEU A 107 9.34 5.64 -10.60
CA LEU A 107 9.37 6.94 -9.93
C LEU A 107 7.97 7.49 -9.63
N CYS A 108 6.90 6.81 -10.05
CA CYS A 108 5.55 7.35 -9.99
C CYS A 108 4.99 7.31 -8.56
N THR A 109 5.14 8.40 -7.80
CA THR A 109 4.60 8.49 -6.42
C THR A 109 3.07 8.40 -6.34
N ARG A 110 2.38 8.68 -7.45
CA ARG A 110 0.92 8.58 -7.57
C ARG A 110 0.45 7.12 -7.63
N CYS A 111 1.25 6.24 -8.23
CA CYS A 111 1.00 4.81 -8.26
C CYS A 111 1.65 4.09 -7.07
N GLN A 112 2.82 4.58 -6.62
CA GLN A 112 3.59 4.01 -5.53
C GLN A 112 3.85 5.05 -4.42
N PRO A 113 2.93 5.18 -3.45
CA PRO A 113 3.09 6.11 -2.33
C PRO A 113 4.32 5.84 -1.44
N ALA A 114 4.83 4.59 -1.44
CA ALA A 114 6.03 4.22 -0.68
C ALA A 114 7.27 5.05 -1.09
N LEU A 115 7.34 5.50 -2.35
CA LEU A 115 8.46 6.31 -2.87
C LEU A 115 8.53 7.71 -2.25
N ILE A 116 7.45 8.21 -1.63
CA ILE A 116 7.41 9.54 -1.01
C ILE A 116 8.52 9.70 0.03
N ALA A 117 8.82 8.65 0.80
CA ALA A 117 9.89 8.69 1.80
C ALA A 117 11.26 8.90 1.14
N ALA A 118 11.50 8.22 0.02
CA ALA A 118 12.76 8.32 -0.73
C ALA A 118 12.94 9.70 -1.37
N PHE A 119 11.90 10.25 -2.03
CA PHE A 119 11.95 11.60 -2.61
C PHE A 119 12.21 12.70 -1.59
N LYS A 120 11.69 12.54 -0.36
CA LYS A 120 12.00 13.46 0.74
C LYS A 120 13.45 13.38 1.21
N VAL A 121 14.07 12.20 1.19
CA VAL A 121 15.50 12.03 1.50
C VAL A 121 16.35 12.70 0.41
N GLU A 122 15.95 12.54 -0.85
CA GLU A 122 16.62 13.16 -2.00
C GLU A 122 16.43 14.68 -2.11
N ASN A 123 15.70 15.30 -1.17
CA ASN A 123 15.32 16.72 -1.21
C ASN A 123 14.55 17.13 -2.48
N ASP A 124 13.88 16.16 -3.12
CA ASP A 124 13.05 16.35 -4.31
C ASP A 124 11.57 16.23 -3.91
N TRP A 125 11.11 17.09 -3.00
CA TRP A 125 9.74 17.04 -2.48
C TRP A 125 9.10 18.42 -2.32
N CYS A 126 8.02 18.63 -3.05
CA CYS A 126 7.16 19.80 -2.90
C CYS A 126 6.17 19.59 -1.75
N ALA A 127 6.39 20.28 -0.64
CA ALA A 127 5.50 20.21 0.51
C ALA A 127 4.12 20.85 0.26
N GLU A 128 4.04 21.87 -0.61
CA GLU A 128 2.79 22.57 -0.92
C GLU A 128 1.84 21.69 -1.73
N HIS A 129 2.37 20.94 -2.69
CA HIS A 129 1.58 20.15 -3.64
C HIS A 129 1.61 18.65 -3.37
N GLY A 130 2.41 18.19 -2.40
CA GLY A 130 2.45 16.78 -1.98
C GLY A 130 2.95 15.84 -3.08
N LEU A 131 3.87 16.32 -3.92
CA LEU A 131 4.47 15.59 -5.04
C LEU A 131 5.98 15.81 -5.02
N PRO A 132 6.77 14.91 -5.63
CA PRO A 132 8.17 15.22 -5.91
C PRO A 132 8.29 16.50 -6.71
N GLU A 133 9.29 17.34 -6.43
CA GLU A 133 9.46 18.59 -7.19
C GLU A 133 9.56 18.26 -8.67
N SER A 134 10.37 17.24 -9.03
CA SER A 134 10.54 16.66 -10.38
C SER A 134 9.24 16.23 -11.09
N GLN A 135 8.15 16.02 -10.36
CA GLN A 135 6.85 15.59 -10.86
C GLN A 135 5.76 16.65 -10.65
N CYS A 136 6.11 17.78 -10.03
CA CYS A 136 5.17 18.82 -9.68
C CYS A 136 5.01 19.82 -10.83
N ALA A 137 3.98 19.62 -11.66
CA ALA A 137 3.66 20.53 -12.75
C ALA A 137 3.30 21.96 -12.29
N ALA A 138 2.83 22.13 -11.05
CA ALA A 138 2.49 23.43 -10.47
C ALA A 138 3.74 24.24 -10.08
N CYS A 139 4.79 23.57 -9.59
CA CYS A 139 6.07 24.19 -9.29
C CYS A 139 6.95 24.31 -10.52
N GLY A 140 6.72 23.49 -11.54
CA GLY A 140 7.45 23.52 -12.80
C GLY A 140 8.90 23.13 -12.60
N SER A 141 9.17 21.85 -12.37
CA SER A 141 10.53 21.31 -12.44
C SER A 141 10.91 20.98 -13.88
N GLY A 142 11.31 22.02 -14.60
CA GLY A 142 12.08 21.94 -15.85
C GLY A 142 13.06 23.10 -15.88
#